data_AF-A0A4R4DYR7-F1
#
_entry.id   AF-A0A4R4DYR7-F1
#
_cell.length_a   1.000
_cell.length_b   1.000
_cell.length_c   1.000
_cell.angle_alpha   90.00
_cell.angle_beta   90.00
_cell.angle_gamma   90.00
#
_symmetry.space_group_name_H-M   'P 1'
#
loop_
_entity.id
_entity.type
_entity.pdbx_description
1 polymer ?
#
loop_
_entity_poly.entity_id
_entity_poly.type
_entity_poly.pdbx_seq_one_letter_code
_entity_poly.pdbx_strand_id
1 'polypeptide(L)'
;MDDLRPDPMVWTRRPGCAPAVAPLPAPPTRSAQQRSAGTAQYATRVATPYGGRLESQRPAPGAQPHRLVRAPAGALDAHVRPRRTTTRHRMNIVLFSRPVRSGKTTELATWCAGRSEVGGILMPDRDGVRCFFDIASGRQWPAVATEGEEALPVGRFLFSADAFRKACTCAALSAAKCWIVIDEIGKLELAGAGFGPLLRNLAAHPPWAPENLLLVVRDTLLDAVVREFGWEGARVVSALDRL
;
A
#
# COMPACT_ATOMS: atom_id res chain seq x y z
N MET A 1 24.46 17.00 -22.50
CA MET A 1 24.11 16.59 -21.13
C MET A 1 22.61 16.72 -21.04
N ASP A 2 21.93 15.66 -21.47
CA ASP A 2 20.47 15.61 -21.55
C ASP A 2 19.87 15.36 -20.17
N ASP A 3 18.94 16.25 -19.82
CA ASP A 3 18.20 16.32 -18.56
C ASP A 3 16.99 15.38 -18.66
N LEU A 4 17.17 14.09 -18.31
CA LEU A 4 16.08 13.11 -18.24
C LEU A 4 15.31 13.30 -16.92
N ARG A 5 14.30 14.16 -16.94
CA ARG A 5 13.23 14.14 -15.94
C ARG A 5 12.20 13.08 -16.33
N PRO A 6 11.81 12.15 -15.44
CA PRO A 6 10.75 11.21 -15.75
C PRO A 6 9.39 11.93 -15.79
N ASP A 7 8.66 11.72 -16.87
CA ASP A 7 7.29 12.20 -17.07
C ASP A 7 6.34 11.67 -15.97
N PRO A 8 5.37 12.46 -15.50
CA PRO A 8 4.33 11.97 -14.62
C PRO A 8 3.46 10.94 -15.37
N MET A 9 3.53 9.67 -14.94
CA MET A 9 2.67 8.59 -15.44
C MET A 9 1.19 9.01 -15.42
N VAL A 10 0.64 9.22 -16.62
CA VAL A 10 -0.78 9.47 -16.85
C VAL A 10 -1.52 8.14 -16.78
N TRP A 11 -2.33 7.95 -15.74
CA TRP A 11 -3.17 6.77 -15.54
C TRP A 11 -4.49 6.93 -16.32
N THR A 12 -4.64 6.28 -17.47
CA THR A 12 -5.91 6.22 -18.20
C THR A 12 -6.70 4.96 -17.81
N ARG A 13 -7.99 5.14 -17.48
CA ARG A 13 -8.92 4.03 -17.17
C ARG A 13 -9.19 3.21 -18.42
N ARG A 14 -9.15 1.87 -18.32
CA ARG A 14 -9.75 0.96 -19.31
C ARG A 14 -11.13 0.49 -18.81
N PRO A 15 -12.19 0.58 -19.62
CA PRO A 15 -13.44 -0.11 -19.35
C PRO A 15 -13.34 -1.59 -19.80
N GLY A 16 -13.84 -2.50 -18.97
CA GLY A 16 -13.99 -3.93 -19.30
C GLY A 16 -12.81 -4.81 -18.86
N CYS A 17 -13.02 -5.59 -17.78
CA CYS A 17 -12.10 -6.64 -17.35
C CYS A 17 -12.43 -7.97 -18.05
N ALA A 18 -11.44 -8.57 -18.71
CA ALA A 18 -11.45 -9.96 -19.15
C ALA A 18 -10.19 -10.68 -18.61
N PRO A 19 -10.23 -12.01 -18.39
CA PRO A 19 -9.35 -12.67 -17.43
C PRO A 19 -8.12 -13.34 -18.06
N ALA A 20 -7.05 -13.47 -17.26
CA ALA A 20 -6.28 -14.71 -17.06
C ALA A 20 -5.17 -14.47 -16.02
N VAL A 21 -5.23 -15.15 -14.86
CA VAL A 21 -4.07 -15.32 -13.96
C VAL A 21 -4.08 -16.76 -13.44
N ALA A 22 -2.88 -17.35 -13.37
CA ALA A 22 -2.65 -18.72 -12.94
C ALA A 22 -3.12 -19.00 -11.49
N PRO A 23 -3.53 -20.24 -11.18
CA PRO A 23 -4.00 -20.59 -9.84
C PRO A 23 -2.89 -20.50 -8.79
N LEU A 24 -3.29 -20.11 -7.57
CA LEU A 24 -2.44 -20.10 -6.38
C LEU A 24 -1.92 -21.52 -6.06
N PRO A 25 -0.65 -21.69 -5.65
CA PRO A 25 -0.18 -22.97 -5.13
C PRO A 25 -0.90 -23.32 -3.83
N ALA A 26 -1.38 -24.56 -3.74
CA ALA A 26 -2.06 -25.08 -2.57
C ALA A 26 -1.17 -25.00 -1.30
N PRO A 27 -1.74 -24.75 -0.12
CA PRO A 27 -0.97 -24.77 1.13
C PRO A 27 -0.44 -26.18 1.42
N PRO A 28 0.77 -26.32 1.99
CA PRO A 28 1.29 -27.62 2.39
C PRO A 28 0.43 -28.23 3.51
N THR A 29 0.03 -29.48 3.32
CA THR A 29 -0.59 -30.30 4.37
C THR A 29 0.43 -30.58 5.46
N ARG A 30 0.18 -30.10 6.68
CA ARG A 30 1.05 -30.36 7.84
C ARG A 30 0.94 -31.84 8.27
N SER A 31 1.88 -32.66 7.82
CA SER A 31 2.29 -33.88 8.52
C SER A 31 3.24 -33.50 9.65
N ALA A 32 2.95 -34.01 10.84
CA ALA A 32 3.70 -33.75 12.06
C ALA A 32 5.11 -34.35 12.02
N GLN A 33 6.15 -33.57 12.32
CA GLN A 33 7.27 -34.01 13.18
C GLN A 33 8.25 -32.88 13.54
N GLN A 34 8.46 -32.78 14.86
CA GLN A 34 9.72 -32.53 15.59
C GLN A 34 10.39 -31.14 15.63
N ARG A 35 10.31 -30.63 16.87
CA ARG A 35 11.21 -29.78 17.67
C ARG A 35 12.69 -29.75 17.24
N SER A 36 13.26 -28.56 17.25
CA SER A 36 14.45 -28.22 18.04
C SER A 36 14.63 -26.69 18.13
N ALA A 37 15.16 -26.27 19.27
CA ALA A 37 15.36 -24.89 19.67
C ALA A 37 16.59 -24.28 19.00
N GLY A 38 16.52 -22.99 18.68
CA GLY A 38 17.66 -22.18 18.22
C GLY A 38 17.48 -20.74 18.67
N THR A 39 18.08 -20.41 19.80
CA THR A 39 18.13 -19.06 20.37
C THR A 39 19.11 -18.21 19.54
N ALA A 40 18.61 -17.22 18.81
CA ALA A 40 19.47 -16.21 18.16
C ALA A 40 19.51 -14.95 19.02
N GLN A 41 20.65 -14.74 19.68
CA GLN A 41 21.00 -13.50 20.38
C GLN A 41 21.47 -12.48 19.34
N TYR A 42 20.79 -11.32 19.22
CA TYR A 42 21.33 -10.17 18.50
C TYR A 42 21.83 -9.13 19.50
N ALA A 43 23.14 -8.90 19.49
CA ALA A 43 23.83 -7.91 20.29
C ALA A 43 23.60 -6.51 19.71
N THR A 44 23.12 -5.59 20.54
CA THR A 44 22.95 -4.18 20.22
C THR A 44 24.30 -3.46 20.34
N ARG A 45 24.78 -2.80 19.29
CA ARG A 45 25.79 -1.75 19.39
C ARG A 45 25.26 -0.46 18.80
N VAL A 46 25.17 0.54 19.66
CA VAL A 46 24.80 1.92 19.36
C VAL A 46 26.07 2.65 18.92
N ALA A 47 26.02 3.34 17.77
CA ALA A 47 27.06 4.27 17.35
C ALA A 47 26.45 5.53 16.72
N THR A 48 26.74 6.67 17.33
CA THR A 48 26.62 8.06 16.84
C THR A 48 27.81 8.83 17.44
N PRO A 49 28.17 10.05 16.98
CA PRO A 49 27.87 10.74 15.71
C PRO A 49 29.16 11.27 15.03
N TYR A 50 29.09 11.60 13.73
CA TYR A 50 30.13 12.41 13.07
C TYR A 50 29.64 13.84 12.85
N GLY A 51 30.36 14.80 13.45
CA GLY A 51 30.27 16.22 13.15
C GLY A 51 31.16 16.59 11.96
N GLY A 52 30.80 17.66 11.27
CA GLY A 52 31.58 18.22 10.17
C GLY A 52 30.98 19.53 9.68
N ARG A 53 31.46 20.64 10.26
CA ARG A 53 31.21 22.03 9.85
C ARG A 53 32.23 22.39 8.75
N LEU A 54 31.81 23.04 7.66
CA LEU A 54 32.69 23.90 6.86
C LEU A 54 31.91 25.08 6.27
N GLU A 55 32.55 26.24 6.41
CA GLU A 55 32.12 27.61 6.09
C GLU A 55 32.11 27.88 4.58
N SER A 56 31.11 28.65 4.12
CA SER A 56 31.23 30.00 3.53
C SER A 56 31.90 30.08 2.14
N GLN A 57 31.16 30.63 1.16
CA GLN A 57 31.63 31.66 0.22
C GLN A 57 30.48 32.14 -0.70
N ARG A 58 30.22 33.46 -0.66
CA ARG A 58 29.61 34.35 -1.68
C ARG A 58 30.72 35.35 -2.07
N PRO A 59 30.72 36.10 -3.20
CA PRO A 59 29.59 36.78 -3.90
C PRO A 59 29.69 36.61 -5.45
N ALA A 60 28.98 37.26 -6.40
CA ALA A 60 28.41 38.61 -6.54
C ALA A 60 27.44 38.66 -7.79
N PRO A 61 26.82 39.81 -8.14
CA PRO A 61 25.53 39.92 -8.84
C PRO A 61 25.60 40.25 -10.35
N GLY A 62 24.48 40.05 -11.07
CA GLY A 62 24.22 40.74 -12.33
C GLY A 62 23.25 40.04 -13.28
N ALA A 63 22.03 40.58 -13.44
CA ALA A 63 21.30 40.65 -14.71
C ALA A 63 19.98 41.43 -14.52
N GLN A 64 19.74 42.38 -15.42
CA GLN A 64 18.62 43.33 -15.46
C GLN A 64 17.33 42.72 -16.06
N PRO A 65 16.15 43.37 -15.87
CA PRO A 65 14.84 42.79 -16.21
C PRO A 65 14.39 43.07 -17.66
N HIS A 66 13.82 42.05 -18.32
CA HIS A 66 13.13 42.20 -19.60
C HIS A 66 11.65 42.59 -19.42
N ARG A 67 11.40 43.86 -19.72
CA ARG A 67 10.28 44.49 -20.45
C ARG A 67 8.92 43.77 -20.54
N LEU A 68 7.91 44.45 -19.97
CA LEU A 68 6.47 44.34 -20.24
C LEU A 68 6.11 44.42 -21.75
N VAL A 69 5.20 43.56 -22.19
CA VAL A 69 4.26 43.88 -23.29
C VAL A 69 2.85 43.45 -22.85
N ARG A 70 1.94 44.44 -22.76
CA ARG A 70 0.49 44.25 -22.66
C ARG A 70 -0.11 44.17 -24.07
N ALA A 71 -1.13 43.35 -24.23
CA ALA A 71 -2.14 43.47 -25.30
C ALA A 71 -3.54 43.18 -24.70
N PRO A 72 -4.63 43.72 -25.30
CA PRO A 72 -5.82 44.15 -24.58
C PRO A 72 -6.97 43.13 -24.52
N ALA A 73 -7.94 43.49 -23.67
CA ALA A 73 -9.18 42.81 -23.38
C ALA A 73 -10.27 42.94 -24.48
N GLY A 74 -11.09 41.90 -24.60
CA GLY A 74 -12.42 41.84 -25.22
C GLY A 74 -13.02 40.46 -24.88
N ALA A 75 -13.82 40.33 -23.81
CA ALA A 75 -15.27 40.56 -23.71
C ALA A 75 -16.13 39.44 -24.35
N LEU A 76 -16.75 38.64 -23.46
CA LEU A 76 -18.13 38.07 -23.44
C LEU A 76 -18.61 37.35 -24.74
N ASP A 77 -19.27 36.20 -24.75
CA ASP A 77 -20.07 35.49 -23.77
C ASP A 77 -20.38 34.12 -24.41
N ALA A 78 -20.15 33.02 -23.71
CA ALA A 78 -20.84 31.75 -23.96
C ALA A 78 -20.66 30.90 -22.70
N HIS A 79 -21.54 31.17 -21.74
CA HIS A 79 -21.75 30.41 -20.53
C HIS A 79 -22.22 28.97 -20.84
N VAL A 80 -21.36 28.15 -21.42
CA VAL A 80 -21.47 26.69 -21.29
C VAL A 80 -20.92 26.38 -19.91
N ARG A 81 -21.77 26.49 -18.89
CA ARG A 81 -21.46 25.90 -17.58
C ARG A 81 -21.19 24.42 -17.84
N PRO A 82 -19.97 23.89 -17.62
CA PRO A 82 -19.85 22.45 -17.55
C PRO A 82 -20.77 22.03 -16.41
N ARG A 83 -21.79 21.21 -16.73
CA ARG A 83 -22.50 20.45 -15.70
C ARG A 83 -21.46 19.56 -15.04
N ARG A 84 -20.79 20.09 -14.00
CA ARG A 84 -20.01 19.33 -13.05
C ARG A 84 -21.00 18.55 -12.21
N THR A 85 -21.57 17.48 -12.78
CA THR A 85 -21.96 16.33 -11.97
C THR A 85 -20.67 15.66 -11.51
N THR A 86 -20.01 16.25 -10.51
CA THR A 86 -18.96 15.56 -9.76
C THR A 86 -19.65 14.55 -8.87
N THR A 87 -20.11 13.44 -9.44
CA THR A 87 -20.34 12.22 -8.66
C THR A 87 -18.97 11.88 -8.08
N ARG A 88 -18.74 12.24 -6.80
CA ARG A 88 -17.56 11.75 -6.07
C ARG A 88 -17.64 10.24 -6.17
N HIS A 89 -16.71 9.65 -6.92
CA HIS A 89 -16.49 8.22 -6.93
C HIS A 89 -16.11 7.84 -5.51
N ARG A 90 -17.08 7.35 -4.72
CA ARG A 90 -16.80 6.87 -3.38
C ARG A 90 -16.29 5.44 -3.52
N MET A 91 -15.06 5.23 -3.06
CA MET A 91 -14.49 3.91 -2.86
C MET A 91 -15.36 3.17 -1.83
N ASN A 92 -15.76 1.94 -2.13
CA ASN A 92 -16.40 1.06 -1.16
C ASN A 92 -15.32 0.41 -0.29
N ILE A 93 -15.40 0.60 1.03
CA ILE A 93 -14.39 0.11 1.97
C ILE A 93 -14.99 -1.03 2.78
N VAL A 94 -14.33 -2.17 2.74
CA VAL A 94 -14.71 -3.40 3.43
C VAL A 94 -13.61 -3.79 4.40
N LEU A 95 -13.96 -3.96 5.67
CA LEU A 95 -13.04 -4.40 6.72
C LEU A 95 -13.34 -5.85 7.07
N PHE A 96 -12.45 -6.75 6.70
CA PHE A 96 -12.53 -8.16 7.07
C PHE A 96 -11.83 -8.40 8.39
N SER A 97 -12.59 -8.74 9.44
CA SER A 97 -12.03 -8.91 10.77
C SER A 97 -12.62 -10.10 11.52
N ARG A 98 -11.73 -10.92 12.09
CA ARG A 98 -12.02 -12.11 12.90
C ARG A 98 -10.83 -12.37 13.84
N PRO A 99 -11.02 -13.17 14.91
CA PRO A 99 -9.92 -13.63 15.77
C PRO A 99 -8.76 -14.26 15.00
N VAL A 100 -7.55 -14.15 15.56
CA VAL A 100 -6.35 -14.77 14.99
C VAL A 100 -6.51 -16.30 14.95
N ARG A 101 -5.90 -16.97 13.96
CA ARG A 101 -5.98 -18.43 13.74
C ARG A 101 -7.36 -18.97 13.35
N SER A 102 -8.27 -18.13 12.87
CA SER A 102 -9.60 -18.53 12.38
C SER A 102 -9.64 -18.95 10.90
N GLY A 103 -8.49 -18.98 10.21
CA GLY A 103 -8.42 -19.31 8.78
C GLY A 103 -8.57 -18.12 7.83
N LYS A 104 -8.55 -16.87 8.32
CA LYS A 104 -8.69 -15.64 7.50
C LYS A 104 -7.85 -15.62 6.23
N THR A 105 -6.54 -15.83 6.35
CA THR A 105 -5.63 -15.77 5.19
C THR A 105 -5.92 -16.88 4.18
N THR A 106 -6.40 -18.05 4.63
CA THR A 106 -6.83 -19.13 3.75
C THR A 106 -8.11 -18.77 3.01
N GLU A 107 -9.13 -18.27 3.73
CA GLU A 107 -10.40 -17.81 3.13
C GLU A 107 -10.15 -16.68 2.12
N LEU A 108 -9.28 -15.73 2.47
CA LEU A 108 -8.90 -14.62 1.61
C LEU A 108 -8.16 -15.09 0.36
N ALA A 109 -7.21 -16.02 0.50
CA ALA A 109 -6.51 -16.60 -0.64
C ALA A 109 -7.49 -17.33 -1.58
N THR A 110 -8.43 -18.10 -1.04
CA THR A 110 -9.49 -18.74 -1.83
C THR A 110 -10.38 -17.71 -2.52
N TRP A 111 -10.78 -16.66 -1.82
CA TRP A 111 -11.62 -15.59 -2.39
C TRP A 111 -10.91 -14.86 -3.53
N CYS A 112 -9.59 -14.65 -3.45
CA CYS A 112 -8.81 -14.01 -4.51
C CYS A 112 -8.51 -14.94 -5.71
N ALA A 113 -8.57 -16.26 -5.53
CA ALA A 113 -8.09 -17.22 -6.52
C ALA A 113 -8.86 -17.12 -7.86
N GLY A 114 -8.13 -16.97 -8.97
CA GLY A 114 -8.71 -16.92 -10.32
C GLY A 114 -9.40 -15.60 -10.69
N ARG A 115 -9.41 -14.60 -9.79
CA ARG A 115 -10.10 -13.32 -10.01
C ARG A 115 -9.16 -12.27 -10.58
N SER A 116 -9.29 -12.02 -11.88
CA SER A 116 -8.44 -11.05 -12.60
C SER A 116 -8.68 -9.58 -12.21
N GLU A 117 -9.83 -9.29 -11.64
CA GLU A 117 -10.27 -7.98 -11.18
C GLU A 117 -9.80 -7.64 -9.76
N VAL A 118 -9.13 -8.59 -9.10
CA VAL A 118 -8.56 -8.43 -7.75
C VAL A 118 -7.05 -8.24 -7.86
N GLY A 119 -6.54 -7.24 -7.15
CA GLY A 119 -5.11 -7.03 -6.94
C GLY A 119 -4.80 -6.71 -5.47
N GLY A 120 -3.55 -6.37 -5.19
CA GLY A 120 -3.09 -6.04 -3.85
C GLY A 120 -2.19 -7.11 -3.23
N ILE A 121 -2.05 -7.08 -1.91
CA ILE A 121 -1.01 -7.80 -1.17
C ILE A 121 -1.61 -8.68 -0.08
N LEU A 122 -1.24 -9.96 -0.11
CA LEU A 122 -1.45 -10.91 0.98
C LEU A 122 -0.17 -11.06 1.81
N MET A 123 -0.29 -11.45 3.08
CA MET A 123 0.87 -11.76 3.93
C MET A 123 0.82 -13.18 4.53
N PRO A 124 0.90 -14.23 3.68
CA PRO A 124 0.92 -15.61 4.15
C PRO A 124 2.14 -15.92 5.03
N ASP A 125 1.97 -16.90 5.90
CA ASP A 125 3.06 -17.59 6.57
C ASP A 125 3.47 -18.81 5.71
N ARG A 126 4.76 -18.87 5.37
CA ARG A 126 5.37 -19.98 4.62
C ARG A 126 6.54 -20.50 5.45
N ASP A 127 6.41 -21.73 5.93
CA ASP A 127 7.42 -22.40 6.74
C ASP A 127 7.90 -21.57 7.95
N GLY A 128 6.98 -20.82 8.58
CA GLY A 128 7.27 -19.96 9.73
C GLY A 128 7.82 -18.58 9.38
N VAL A 129 7.99 -18.27 8.09
CA VAL A 129 8.44 -16.98 7.58
C VAL A 129 7.26 -16.22 7.00
N ARG A 130 7.11 -14.95 7.38
CA ARG A 130 6.12 -14.06 6.79
C ARG A 130 6.63 -13.57 5.43
N CYS A 131 5.80 -13.73 4.41
CA CYS A 131 6.08 -13.32 3.04
C CYS A 131 4.99 -12.39 2.54
N PHE A 132 5.34 -11.43 1.70
CA PHE A 132 4.37 -10.75 0.86
C PHE A 132 4.08 -11.57 -0.38
N PHE A 133 2.82 -11.54 -0.82
CA PHE A 133 2.35 -12.13 -2.06
C PHE A 133 1.53 -11.10 -2.83
N ASP A 134 2.00 -10.74 -4.02
CA ASP A 134 1.28 -9.85 -4.94
C ASP A 134 0.25 -10.65 -5.74
N ILE A 135 -1.03 -10.36 -5.52
CA ILE A 135 -2.16 -11.06 -6.13
C ILE A 135 -2.12 -10.92 -7.66
N ALA A 136 -1.75 -9.75 -8.17
CA ALA A 136 -1.83 -9.48 -9.60
C ALA A 136 -0.75 -10.21 -10.40
N SER A 137 0.47 -10.29 -9.87
CA SER A 137 1.60 -10.92 -10.56
C SER A 137 1.89 -12.35 -10.10
N GLY A 138 1.32 -12.79 -8.98
CA GLY A 138 1.64 -14.06 -8.34
C GLY A 138 3.04 -14.11 -7.69
N ARG A 139 3.77 -12.98 -7.66
CA ARG A 139 5.12 -12.92 -7.11
C ARG A 139 5.09 -12.89 -5.59
N GLN A 140 6.10 -13.50 -4.98
CA GLN A 140 6.28 -13.53 -3.53
C GLN A 140 7.70 -13.15 -3.12
N TRP A 141 7.84 -12.57 -1.94
CA TRP A 141 9.14 -12.24 -1.33
C TRP A 141 9.04 -12.19 0.20
N PRO A 142 10.14 -12.40 0.95
CA PRO A 142 10.14 -12.29 2.41
C PRO A 142 9.71 -10.89 2.86
N ALA A 143 8.91 -10.83 3.92
CA ALA A 143 8.56 -9.57 4.60
C ALA A 143 9.53 -9.26 5.75
N VAL A 144 10.28 -10.26 6.23
CA VAL A 144 11.23 -10.13 7.34
C VAL A 144 12.49 -9.38 6.90
N ALA A 145 13.06 -8.58 7.81
CA ALA A 145 14.31 -7.88 7.59
C ALA A 145 15.50 -8.85 7.60
N THR A 146 16.48 -8.60 6.72
CA THR A 146 17.80 -9.24 6.78
C THR A 146 18.80 -8.36 7.54
N GLU A 147 19.99 -8.89 7.83
CA GLU A 147 21.02 -8.14 8.55
C GLU A 147 21.47 -6.90 7.75
N GLY A 148 21.51 -5.75 8.41
CA GLY A 148 21.86 -4.47 7.78
C GLY A 148 20.72 -3.74 7.07
N GLU A 149 19.53 -4.35 6.98
CA GLU A 149 18.33 -3.66 6.49
C GLU A 149 17.66 -2.80 7.57
N GLU A 150 16.95 -1.75 7.12
CA GLU A 150 16.06 -1.00 7.99
C GLU A 150 14.88 -1.89 8.42
N ALA A 151 14.81 -2.17 9.71
CA ALA A 151 13.80 -3.04 10.30
C ALA A 151 12.68 -2.25 11.00
N LEU A 152 11.44 -2.69 10.78
CA LEU A 152 10.23 -2.21 11.43
C LEU A 152 9.81 -3.21 12.52
N PRO A 153 10.08 -2.95 13.80
CA PRO A 153 9.78 -3.88 14.88
C PRO A 153 8.28 -3.88 15.23
N VAL A 154 7.65 -5.06 15.27
CA VAL A 154 6.31 -5.25 15.85
C VAL A 154 6.21 -6.54 16.65
N GLY A 155 6.10 -6.38 17.97
CA GLY A 155 6.10 -7.51 18.89
C GLY A 155 7.39 -8.31 18.73
N ARG A 156 7.26 -9.57 18.30
CA ARG A 156 8.40 -10.47 18.06
C ARG A 156 8.99 -10.41 16.66
N PHE A 157 8.37 -9.66 15.74
CA PHE A 157 8.75 -9.65 14.33
C PHE A 157 9.58 -8.41 14.01
N LEU A 158 10.55 -8.58 13.10
CA LEU A 158 11.33 -7.52 12.48
C LEU A 158 11.04 -7.55 10.98
N PHE A 159 10.25 -6.60 10.49
CA PHE A 159 9.89 -6.53 9.07
C PHE A 159 10.83 -5.61 8.30
N SER A 160 11.12 -5.95 7.04
CA SER A 160 11.94 -5.12 6.16
C SER A 160 11.15 -3.90 5.68
N ALA A 161 11.67 -2.69 5.92
CA ALA A 161 11.08 -1.47 5.37
C ALA A 161 11.09 -1.46 3.83
N ASP A 162 12.15 -2.01 3.21
CA ASP A 162 12.24 -2.21 1.76
C ASP A 162 11.15 -3.13 1.22
N ALA A 163 10.89 -4.24 1.91
CA ALA A 163 9.85 -5.18 1.51
C ALA A 163 8.45 -4.52 1.54
N PHE A 164 8.17 -3.68 2.55
CA PHE A 164 6.94 -2.90 2.62
C PHE A 164 6.85 -1.85 1.51
N ARG A 165 7.93 -1.11 1.24
CA ARG A 165 7.97 -0.13 0.14
C ARG A 165 7.65 -0.81 -1.20
N LYS A 166 8.24 -1.98 -1.46
CA LYS A 166 7.92 -2.80 -2.64
C LYS A 166 6.45 -3.25 -2.65
N ALA A 167 5.91 -3.72 -1.53
CA ALA A 167 4.52 -4.14 -1.42
C ALA A 167 3.53 -2.99 -1.69
N CYS A 168 3.80 -1.80 -1.13
CA CYS A 168 3.02 -0.59 -1.38
C CYS A 168 3.02 -0.21 -2.86
N THR A 169 4.18 -0.29 -3.54
CA THR A 169 4.27 -0.05 -4.99
C THR A 169 3.43 -1.06 -5.77
N CYS A 170 3.54 -2.36 -5.49
CA CYS A 170 2.73 -3.40 -6.14
C CYS A 170 1.21 -3.18 -5.93
N ALA A 171 0.80 -2.81 -4.70
CA ALA A 171 -0.58 -2.48 -4.40
C ALA A 171 -1.07 -1.24 -5.18
N ALA A 172 -0.25 -0.18 -5.24
CA ALA A 172 -0.58 1.03 -5.99
C ALA A 172 -0.67 0.78 -7.50
N LEU A 173 0.19 -0.07 -8.07
CA LEU A 173 0.11 -0.49 -9.48
C LEU A 173 -1.17 -1.30 -9.77
N SER A 174 -1.78 -1.90 -8.74
CA SER A 174 -3.08 -2.57 -8.83
C SER A 174 -4.27 -1.61 -8.76
N ALA A 175 -4.06 -0.29 -8.72
CA ALA A 175 -5.13 0.72 -8.68
C ALA A 175 -6.13 0.64 -9.85
N ALA A 176 -5.71 0.10 -10.99
CA ALA A 176 -6.60 -0.13 -12.13
C ALA A 176 -7.54 -1.35 -11.95
N LYS A 177 -7.39 -2.13 -10.87
CA LYS A 177 -8.24 -3.27 -10.54
C LYS A 177 -9.52 -2.81 -9.82
N CYS A 178 -10.59 -3.58 -9.96
CA CYS A 178 -11.85 -3.30 -9.27
C CYS A 178 -11.72 -3.44 -7.75
N TRP A 179 -10.89 -4.41 -7.31
CA TRP A 179 -10.61 -4.67 -5.91
C TRP A 179 -9.12 -4.53 -5.61
N ILE A 180 -8.80 -3.82 -4.54
CA ILE A 180 -7.49 -3.91 -3.89
C ILE A 180 -7.68 -4.57 -2.53
N VAL A 181 -6.87 -5.60 -2.26
CA VAL A 181 -6.83 -6.31 -0.99
C VAL A 181 -5.52 -5.98 -0.28
N ILE A 182 -5.57 -5.62 1.00
CA ILE A 182 -4.38 -5.52 1.84
C ILE A 182 -4.58 -6.35 3.10
N ASP A 183 -3.74 -7.37 3.28
CA ASP A 183 -3.80 -8.27 4.42
C ASP A 183 -3.03 -7.74 5.64
N GLU A 184 -3.44 -8.16 6.83
CA GLU A 184 -2.77 -7.95 8.13
C GLU A 184 -2.53 -6.47 8.53
N ILE A 185 -3.53 -5.61 8.35
CA ILE A 185 -3.54 -4.24 8.90
C ILE A 185 -3.55 -4.27 10.43
N GLY A 186 -2.62 -3.55 11.06
CA GLY A 186 -2.56 -3.46 12.51
C GLY A 186 -1.61 -2.40 13.06
N LYS A 187 -0.71 -2.82 13.95
CA LYS A 187 0.09 -1.90 14.77
C LYS A 187 1.05 -1.03 13.97
N LEU A 188 1.63 -1.54 12.88
CA LEU A 188 2.52 -0.75 12.02
C LEU A 188 1.76 0.40 11.38
N GLU A 189 0.61 0.09 10.79
CA GLU A 189 -0.19 1.05 10.04
C GLU A 189 -0.73 2.16 10.93
N LEU A 190 -1.17 1.81 12.15
CA LEU A 190 -1.58 2.77 13.17
C LEU A 190 -0.43 3.68 13.63
N ALA A 191 0.81 3.20 13.59
CA ALA A 191 2.00 4.00 13.86
C ALA A 191 2.48 4.82 12.64
N GLY A 192 1.77 4.76 11.51
CA GLY A 192 2.14 5.44 10.27
C GLY A 192 3.25 4.73 9.46
N ALA A 193 3.63 3.51 9.84
CA ALA A 193 4.60 2.67 9.13
C ALA A 193 3.89 1.56 8.34
N GLY A 194 4.65 0.65 7.71
CA GLY A 194 4.10 -0.47 6.94
C GLY A 194 3.23 0.02 5.78
N PHE A 195 1.97 -0.42 5.73
CA PHE A 195 0.99 0.09 4.74
C PHE A 195 0.38 1.45 5.09
N GLY A 196 0.69 2.02 6.26
CA GLY A 196 0.10 3.28 6.75
C GLY A 196 0.12 4.43 5.72
N PRO A 197 1.25 4.72 5.06
CA PRO A 197 1.31 5.76 4.03
C PRO A 197 0.39 5.49 2.84
N LEU A 198 0.28 4.23 2.39
CA LEU A 198 -0.62 3.83 1.31
C LEU A 198 -2.08 4.01 1.74
N LEU A 199 -2.44 3.56 2.95
CA LEU A 199 -3.80 3.66 3.48
C LEU A 199 -4.24 5.11 3.68
N ARG A 200 -3.36 6.00 4.17
CA ARG A 200 -3.65 7.44 4.27
C ARG A 200 -3.91 8.06 2.88
N ASN A 201 -3.13 7.66 1.88
CA ASN A 201 -3.34 8.11 0.51
C ASN A 201 -4.70 7.63 -0.02
N LEU A 202 -5.03 6.35 0.13
CA LEU A 202 -6.34 5.80 -0.26
C LEU A 202 -7.51 6.50 0.47
N ALA A 203 -7.36 6.80 1.76
CA ALA A 203 -8.36 7.52 2.55
C ALA A 203 -8.61 8.96 2.04
N ALA A 204 -7.64 9.58 1.35
CA ALA A 204 -7.83 10.86 0.68
C ALA A 204 -8.68 10.77 -0.61
N HIS A 205 -9.15 9.58 -1.00
CA HIS A 205 -9.96 9.32 -2.19
C HIS A 205 -9.35 9.89 -3.48
N PRO A 206 -8.11 9.48 -3.83
CA PRO A 206 -7.45 9.98 -5.02
C PRO A 206 -8.21 9.56 -6.29
N PRO A 207 -8.06 10.26 -7.43
CA PRO A 207 -8.77 9.92 -8.67
C PRO A 207 -8.53 8.48 -9.18
N TRP A 208 -7.40 7.89 -8.80
CA TRP A 208 -7.00 6.51 -9.11
C TRP A 208 -7.49 5.48 -8.09
N ALA A 209 -8.18 5.90 -7.03
CA ALA A 209 -8.74 5.00 -6.02
C ALA A 209 -9.51 3.83 -6.67
N PRO A 210 -9.33 2.59 -6.17
CA PRO A 210 -10.12 1.46 -6.64
C PRO A 210 -11.61 1.66 -6.35
N GLU A 211 -12.44 0.87 -7.01
CA GLU A 211 -13.87 0.80 -6.70
C GLU A 211 -14.10 0.21 -5.31
N ASN A 212 -13.35 -0.84 -4.97
CA ASN A 212 -13.47 -1.55 -3.71
C ASN A 212 -12.10 -1.75 -3.05
N LEU A 213 -12.04 -1.49 -1.75
CA LEU A 213 -10.87 -1.72 -0.91
C LEU A 213 -11.25 -2.72 0.19
N LEU A 214 -10.61 -3.89 0.18
CA LEU A 214 -10.77 -4.92 1.20
C LEU A 214 -9.53 -4.94 2.10
N LEU A 215 -9.72 -4.67 3.40
CA LEU A 215 -8.64 -4.66 4.37
C LEU A 215 -8.85 -5.74 5.40
N VAL A 216 -7.84 -6.58 5.62
CA VAL A 216 -7.87 -7.54 6.71
C VAL A 216 -7.31 -6.90 7.95
N VAL A 217 -8.19 -6.61 8.91
CA VAL A 217 -7.82 -5.91 10.14
C VAL A 217 -7.75 -6.90 11.29
N ARG A 218 -6.74 -6.77 12.14
CA ARG A 218 -6.72 -7.50 13.43
C ARG A 218 -7.91 -7.05 14.27
N ASP A 219 -8.69 -8.00 14.75
CA ASP A 219 -9.94 -7.77 15.49
C ASP A 219 -9.77 -6.79 16.66
N THR A 220 -8.73 -6.98 17.46
CA THR A 220 -8.39 -6.12 18.60
C THR A 220 -8.02 -4.68 18.21
N LEU A 221 -7.79 -4.40 16.93
CA LEU A 221 -7.37 -3.10 16.40
C LEU A 221 -8.40 -2.47 15.46
N LEU A 222 -9.55 -3.12 15.24
CA LEU A 222 -10.55 -2.69 14.27
C LEU A 222 -11.00 -1.24 14.52
N ASP A 223 -11.43 -0.94 15.73
CA ASP A 223 -11.92 0.41 16.07
C ASP A 223 -10.84 1.48 15.94
N ALA A 224 -9.59 1.14 16.28
CA ALA A 224 -8.46 2.05 16.15
C ALA A 224 -8.17 2.36 14.68
N VAL A 225 -8.23 1.35 13.80
CA VAL A 225 -8.05 1.51 12.36
C VAL A 225 -9.18 2.34 11.76
N VAL A 226 -10.42 2.07 12.13
CA VAL A 226 -11.58 2.85 11.67
C VAL A 226 -11.41 4.34 11.99
N ARG A 227 -11.01 4.68 13.21
CA ARG A 227 -10.81 6.08 13.64
C ARG A 227 -9.59 6.72 12.98
N GLU A 228 -8.47 6.01 12.89
CA GLU A 228 -7.23 6.56 12.33
C GLU A 228 -7.38 6.97 10.86
N PHE A 229 -8.14 6.20 10.08
CA PHE A 229 -8.31 6.42 8.64
C PHE A 229 -9.66 7.06 8.26
N GLY A 230 -10.53 7.37 9.23
CA GLY A 230 -11.84 8.01 8.98
C GLY A 230 -12.80 7.12 8.19
N TRP A 231 -12.90 5.84 8.58
CA TRP A 231 -13.68 4.82 7.88
C TRP A 231 -14.91 4.37 8.68
N GLU A 232 -15.57 5.29 9.39
CA GLU A 232 -16.75 5.00 10.22
C GLU A 232 -17.95 4.44 9.41
N GLY A 233 -17.97 4.68 8.10
CA GLY A 233 -18.96 4.13 7.17
C GLY A 233 -18.54 2.83 6.48
N ALA A 234 -17.38 2.25 6.81
CA ALA A 234 -16.90 1.03 6.16
C ALA A 234 -17.75 -0.19 6.55
N ARG A 235 -17.94 -1.10 5.59
CA ARG A 235 -18.66 -2.35 5.82
C ARG A 235 -17.75 -3.34 6.53
N VAL A 236 -18.04 -3.66 7.79
CA VAL A 236 -17.32 -4.70 8.53
C VAL A 236 -17.93 -6.07 8.23
N VAL A 237 -17.10 -7.04 7.88
CA VAL A 237 -17.51 -8.42 7.59
C VAL A 237 -16.66 -9.44 8.34
N SER A 238 -17.27 -10.57 8.66
CA SER A 238 -16.62 -11.73 9.27
C SER A 238 -16.53 -12.94 8.33
N ALA A 239 -17.01 -12.80 7.08
CA ALA A 239 -16.92 -13.80 6.01
C ALA A 239 -16.92 -13.09 4.64
N LEU A 240 -16.29 -13.72 3.64
CA LEU A 240 -16.12 -13.17 2.29
C LEU A 240 -17.11 -13.71 1.25
N ASP A 241 -17.98 -14.66 1.63
CA ASP A 241 -18.99 -15.30 0.78
C ASP A 241 -20.08 -14.34 0.25
N ARG A 242 -20.17 -13.14 0.83
CA ARG A 242 -21.18 -12.11 0.50
C ARG A 242 -20.58 -10.83 -0.10
N LEU A 243 -19.42 -10.93 -0.74
CA LEU A 243 -18.68 -9.83 -1.38
C LEU A 243 -18.53 -10.01 -2.89
#